data_AF-A0A7S1NR29-F1
#
_entry.id   AF-A0A7S1NR29-F1
#
_cell.length_a   1.000
_cell.length_b   1.000
_cell.length_c   1.000
_cell.angle_alpha   90.00
_cell.angle_beta   90.00
_cell.angle_gamma   90.00
#
_symmetry.space_group_name_H-M   'P 1'
#
loop_
_entity.id
_entity.type
_entity.pdbx_description
1 polymer ?
#
loop_
_entity_poly.entity_id
_entity_poly.type
_entity_poly.pdbx_seq_one_letter_code
_entity_poly.pdbx_strand_id
1 'polypeptide(L)'
;PVQQLADSGSDDSDAVCTRTRRARAVAGADTRAESSDDDDDDHVPLARRKRFTMALGKGVGVPVVVVDHHNDALQPLLYGLRTKSVPASGLRLLHFDSHPDMQAMHTGGGELPRQLWNGTFNHAHLLQHSSICSWIMPCVLSGVVAEVWWLSATFCRQMDPGTYRLVVGIDRRDSLMKAAAADPAHHGTYDCRHYFGHGNGWAPLDQLVHVRPWTLHVRRFDAAGALPGKQLSELHRCMQEGDWWLDIDEDYISCNNPYTSQLEMFLAPAEVQTLQAIYSHLDTNEEYKHAQNIIEKGLYRLEEKAFHSHKSVQAVRTRIHHGNAKVLLEALRLMCRCFYLKSAKSLTVRVGDLLPPAALHDAAMQSMLPHHISTAQEIVALLNTQALILSGLPRPVLVTIALSRLDGFLPDAQASAIHKQVLNGVKRRYNTDNVIDVADISLPSK
;
A
#
# COMPACT_ATOMS: atom_id res chain seq x y z
N PRO A 1 -40.76 9.91 -34.56
CA PRO A 1 -40.14 11.16 -35.06
C PRO A 1 -39.85 12.10 -33.86
N VAL A 2 -38.68 11.98 -33.21
CA VAL A 2 -37.45 12.78 -33.48
C VAL A 2 -37.72 14.27 -33.14
N GLN A 3 -37.08 14.99 -32.20
CA GLN A 3 -35.71 15.05 -31.64
C GLN A 3 -35.76 15.93 -30.36
N GLN A 4 -35.11 15.55 -29.24
CA GLN A 4 -33.80 16.01 -28.69
C GLN A 4 -33.68 17.45 -28.14
N LEU A 5 -33.30 17.51 -26.86
CA LEU A 5 -32.27 18.35 -26.18
C LEU A 5 -32.33 17.91 -24.69
N ALA A 6 -31.57 16.92 -24.18
CA ALA A 6 -30.12 16.85 -23.93
C ALA A 6 -29.63 17.91 -22.94
N ASP A 7 -29.75 17.61 -21.64
CA ASP A 7 -28.98 18.25 -20.56
C ASP A 7 -28.13 17.18 -19.86
N SER A 8 -26.83 17.46 -19.80
CA SER A 8 -25.75 16.62 -19.31
C SER A 8 -25.72 16.57 -17.79
N GLY A 9 -25.98 15.39 -17.21
CA GLY A 9 -25.64 15.08 -15.83
C GLY A 9 -24.16 14.72 -15.73
N SER A 10 -23.40 15.54 -15.00
CA SER A 10 -22.02 15.28 -14.61
C SER A 10 -21.98 14.13 -13.59
N ASP A 11 -21.12 13.15 -13.86
CA ASP A 11 -20.75 12.06 -12.96
C ASP A 11 -20.05 12.61 -11.71
N ASP A 12 -20.64 12.39 -10.54
CA ASP A 12 -20.03 12.61 -9.22
C ASP A 12 -19.77 11.23 -8.59
N SER A 13 -18.59 10.66 -8.87
CA SER A 13 -18.09 9.42 -8.26
C SER A 13 -16.69 9.53 -7.64
N ASP A 14 -16.21 10.76 -7.39
CA ASP A 14 -14.80 11.04 -7.05
C ASP A 14 -14.51 11.37 -5.57
N ALA A 15 -15.37 10.98 -4.62
CA ALA A 15 -15.30 11.50 -3.25
C ALA A 15 -14.88 10.52 -2.13
N VAL A 16 -14.33 9.33 -2.43
CA VAL A 16 -14.09 8.31 -1.37
C VAL A 16 -12.64 8.30 -0.82
N CYS A 17 -11.65 8.95 -1.45
CA CYS A 17 -10.25 8.81 -1.02
C CYS A 17 -9.60 10.04 -0.33
N THR A 18 -10.34 11.14 -0.05
CA THR A 18 -9.69 12.42 0.32
C THR A 18 -10.15 13.12 1.61
N ARG A 19 -10.72 12.43 2.61
CA ARG A 19 -11.13 13.08 3.87
C ARG A 19 -10.42 12.60 5.12
N THR A 20 -9.19 13.08 5.30
CA THR A 20 -8.57 13.28 6.62
C THR A 20 -7.76 14.58 6.64
N ARG A 21 -8.45 15.72 6.81
CA ARG A 21 -7.84 16.94 7.34
C ARG A 21 -8.63 17.41 8.54
N ARG A 22 -8.07 17.22 9.74
CA ARG A 22 -8.56 17.86 10.97
C ARG A 22 -8.30 19.37 10.87
N ALA A 23 -9.38 20.13 10.93
CA ALA A 23 -9.35 21.59 11.06
C ALA A 23 -8.78 21.99 12.42
N ARG A 24 -7.76 22.84 12.42
CA ARG A 24 -7.24 23.53 13.61
C ARG A 24 -8.06 24.80 13.77
N ALA A 25 -8.89 24.87 14.81
CA ALA A 25 -9.70 26.04 15.11
C ALA A 25 -8.79 27.20 15.57
N VAL A 26 -8.94 28.34 14.90
CA VAL A 26 -8.39 29.63 15.30
C VAL A 26 -9.52 30.42 15.96
N ALA A 27 -9.41 30.63 17.27
CA ALA A 27 -10.02 31.75 17.98
C ALA A 27 -8.81 32.58 18.47
N GLY A 28 -8.67 33.86 18.17
CA GLY A 28 -9.62 34.95 18.36
C GLY A 28 -8.89 35.94 19.28
N ALA A 29 -8.36 37.01 18.71
CA ALA A 29 -7.62 38.06 19.41
C ALA A 29 -8.58 38.91 20.26
N ASP A 30 -8.20 39.26 21.50
CA ASP A 30 -8.03 40.69 21.84
C ASP A 30 -7.34 40.97 23.21
N THR A 31 -6.53 42.03 23.17
CA THR A 31 -6.10 42.98 24.21
C THR A 31 -5.27 42.63 25.45
N ARG A 32 -4.18 43.43 25.54
CA ARG A 32 -3.62 44.20 26.66
C ARG A 32 -2.43 43.64 27.44
N ALA A 33 -1.38 44.46 27.38
CA ALA A 33 -0.10 44.38 28.06
C ALA A 33 -0.23 44.61 29.56
N GLU A 34 0.59 43.89 30.33
CA GLU A 34 1.23 44.38 31.55
C GLU A 34 2.48 43.53 31.82
N SER A 35 3.52 44.22 32.27
CA SER A 35 4.89 43.80 32.50
C SER A 35 5.11 43.21 33.89
N SER A 36 5.93 42.17 34.02
CA SER A 36 6.97 42.06 35.07
C SER A 36 7.75 40.75 34.93
N ASP A 37 9.06 40.92 34.76
CA ASP A 37 10.22 40.08 35.09
C ASP A 37 9.98 38.91 36.07
N ASP A 38 10.43 37.70 35.71
CA ASP A 38 11.59 37.00 36.31
C ASP A 38 11.62 35.49 35.95
N ASP A 39 12.77 35.11 35.37
CA ASP A 39 13.58 33.90 35.54
C ASP A 39 13.29 32.51 34.89
N ASP A 40 14.39 32.04 34.28
CA ASP A 40 14.85 30.68 33.92
C ASP A 40 14.39 30.02 32.60
N ASP A 41 14.94 30.58 31.50
CA ASP A 41 15.11 29.94 30.19
C ASP A 41 16.28 28.92 30.19
N ASP A 42 15.96 27.62 30.23
CA ASP A 42 16.87 26.56 29.76
C ASP A 42 16.77 26.42 28.23
N HIS A 43 17.25 27.46 27.53
CA HIS A 43 17.36 27.45 26.08
C HIS A 43 18.58 26.62 25.63
N VAL A 44 18.36 25.34 25.30
CA VAL A 44 19.30 24.60 24.44
C VAL A 44 19.18 25.17 23.01
N PRO A 45 20.22 25.76 22.42
CA PRO A 45 20.12 26.36 21.10
C PRO A 45 19.80 25.30 20.05
N LEU A 46 18.73 25.52 19.28
CA LEU A 46 18.48 24.84 18.01
C LEU A 46 19.68 25.06 17.08
N ALA A 47 20.64 24.14 17.14
CA ALA A 47 21.76 24.12 16.23
C ALA A 47 21.23 24.16 14.80
N ARG A 48 21.68 25.16 14.03
CA ARG A 48 21.45 25.27 12.58
C ARG A 48 21.66 23.89 11.94
N ARG A 49 20.56 23.23 11.54
CA ARG A 49 20.60 21.98 10.76
C ARG A 49 21.46 22.24 9.52
N LYS A 50 22.66 21.66 9.50
CA LYS A 50 23.53 21.68 8.33
C LYS A 50 22.77 20.99 7.21
N ARG A 51 22.56 21.67 6.09
CA ARG A 51 22.03 21.05 4.87
C ARG A 51 23.03 19.97 4.45
N PHE A 52 22.69 18.70 4.69
CA PHE A 52 23.48 17.59 4.19
C PHE A 52 23.16 17.42 2.70
N THR A 53 24.12 17.75 1.85
CA THR A 53 24.14 17.22 0.49
C THR A 53 24.40 15.73 0.59
N MET A 54 23.45 14.88 0.18
CA MET A 54 23.67 13.44 0.08
C MET A 54 24.85 13.19 -0.88
N ALA A 55 25.99 12.80 -0.33
CA ALA A 55 27.11 12.35 -1.14
C ALA A 55 26.82 10.92 -1.61
N LEU A 56 25.97 10.77 -2.63
CA LEU A 56 25.75 9.51 -3.36
C LEU A 56 26.89 9.20 -4.35
N GLY A 57 28.03 9.89 -4.22
CA GLY A 57 29.17 9.78 -5.13
C GLY A 57 29.92 8.45 -4.99
N LYS A 58 30.53 8.00 -6.08
CA LYS A 58 31.46 6.87 -6.10
C LYS A 58 32.55 7.08 -5.03
N GLY A 59 32.56 6.25 -3.99
CA GLY A 59 33.55 6.28 -2.90
C GLY A 59 32.98 6.43 -1.48
N VAL A 60 31.72 6.88 -1.34
CA VAL A 60 31.01 6.92 -0.04
C VAL A 60 30.28 5.58 0.17
N GLY A 61 30.09 5.12 1.41
CA GLY A 61 29.32 3.90 1.75
C GLY A 61 27.91 3.89 1.14
N VAL A 62 27.27 2.72 1.03
CA VAL A 62 25.92 2.62 0.44
C VAL A 62 24.98 3.51 1.26
N PRO A 63 24.23 4.44 0.64
CA PRO A 63 23.21 5.21 1.35
C PRO A 63 22.13 4.24 1.88
N VAL A 64 21.82 4.35 3.17
CA VAL A 64 20.67 3.67 3.76
C VAL A 64 19.68 4.76 4.15
N VAL A 65 18.57 4.84 3.43
CA VAL A 65 17.54 5.85 3.65
C VAL A 65 16.40 5.23 4.43
N VAL A 66 16.11 5.78 5.60
CA VAL A 66 14.97 5.35 6.42
C VAL A 66 13.78 6.26 6.13
N VAL A 67 12.64 5.65 5.82
CA VAL A 67 11.35 6.29 5.59
C VAL A 67 10.33 5.69 6.53
N ASP A 68 9.27 6.42 6.86
CA ASP A 68 8.16 5.81 7.61
C ASP A 68 7.10 5.26 6.66
N HIS A 69 6.41 6.16 5.94
CA HIS A 69 5.52 5.76 4.87
C HIS A 69 6.30 5.22 3.67
N HIS A 70 5.86 4.08 3.17
CA HIS A 70 6.61 3.35 2.15
C HIS A 70 6.82 4.12 0.85
N ASN A 71 5.82 4.89 0.41
CA ASN A 71 5.94 5.70 -0.81
C ASN A 71 7.01 6.80 -0.74
N ASP A 72 7.49 7.17 0.45
CA ASP A 72 8.59 8.12 0.59
C ASP A 72 9.92 7.54 0.06
N ALA A 73 9.98 6.21 -0.19
CA ALA A 73 11.08 5.55 -0.89
C ALA A 73 11.29 6.08 -2.32
N LEU A 74 10.29 6.72 -2.91
CA LEU A 74 10.44 7.45 -4.18
C LEU A 74 11.41 8.63 -4.06
N GLN A 75 11.44 9.33 -2.94
CA GLN A 75 12.27 10.54 -2.76
C GLN A 75 13.77 10.27 -2.95
N PRO A 76 14.39 9.26 -2.30
CA PRO A 76 15.79 8.93 -2.54
C PRO A 76 16.06 8.40 -3.95
N LEU A 77 15.11 7.67 -4.56
CA LEU A 77 15.22 7.23 -5.95
C LEU A 77 15.32 8.44 -6.89
N LEU A 78 14.37 9.38 -6.79
CA LEU A 78 14.32 10.59 -7.62
C LEU A 78 15.55 11.47 -7.42
N TYR A 79 16.04 11.57 -6.17
CA TYR A 79 17.30 12.24 -5.90
C TYR A 79 18.45 11.56 -6.62
N GLY A 80 18.54 10.23 -6.52
CA GLY A 80 19.59 9.42 -7.13
C GLY A 80 19.62 9.50 -8.66
N LEU A 81 18.45 9.55 -9.29
CA LEU A 81 18.31 9.78 -10.74
C LEU A 81 18.89 11.14 -11.13
N ARG A 82 18.55 12.20 -10.39
CA ARG A 82 19.03 13.55 -10.65
C ARG A 82 20.54 13.69 -10.44
N THR A 83 21.09 13.03 -9.42
CA THR A 83 22.55 13.03 -9.16
C THR A 83 23.30 12.00 -9.98
N LYS A 84 22.61 11.23 -10.83
CA LYS A 84 23.19 10.15 -11.67
C LYS A 84 23.93 9.07 -10.86
N SER A 85 23.53 8.88 -9.60
CA SER A 85 24.02 7.80 -8.75
C SER A 85 23.14 6.55 -8.85
N VAL A 86 21.91 6.71 -9.35
CA VAL A 86 21.03 5.63 -9.79
C VAL A 86 20.94 5.69 -11.32
N PRO A 87 20.98 4.56 -12.04
CA PRO A 87 20.81 4.54 -13.49
C PRO A 87 19.43 5.05 -13.90
N ALA A 88 19.36 5.70 -15.07
CA ALA A 88 18.11 6.27 -15.58
C ALA A 88 17.09 5.21 -16.06
N SER A 89 17.51 3.96 -16.25
CA SER A 89 16.66 2.86 -16.71
C SER A 89 17.24 1.50 -16.39
N GLY A 90 16.39 0.47 -16.34
CA GLY A 90 16.83 -0.93 -16.24
C GLY A 90 17.23 -1.36 -14.82
N LEU A 91 16.83 -0.60 -13.80
CA LEU A 91 17.06 -0.92 -12.40
C LEU A 91 16.25 -2.16 -12.00
N ARG A 92 16.85 -3.02 -11.19
CA ARG A 92 16.18 -4.17 -10.56
C ARG A 92 15.82 -3.81 -9.13
N LEU A 93 14.56 -3.95 -8.75
CA LEU A 93 14.08 -3.71 -7.40
C LEU A 93 14.00 -5.06 -6.65
N LEU A 94 14.70 -5.18 -5.53
CA LEU A 94 14.51 -6.27 -4.57
C LEU A 94 13.70 -5.74 -3.40
N HIS A 95 12.45 -6.20 -3.29
CA HIS A 95 11.40 -5.68 -2.43
C HIS A 95 11.03 -6.70 -1.36
N PHE A 96 11.38 -6.45 -0.10
CA PHE A 96 10.90 -7.25 1.04
C PHE A 96 9.72 -6.55 1.68
N ASP A 97 8.53 -7.14 1.61
CA ASP A 97 7.30 -6.47 2.03
C ASP A 97 6.17 -7.50 2.25
N SER A 98 5.27 -7.23 3.20
CA SER A 98 4.00 -7.96 3.29
C SER A 98 3.06 -7.67 2.13
N HIS A 99 3.21 -6.52 1.49
CA HIS A 99 2.38 -5.99 0.42
C HIS A 99 3.11 -5.94 -0.93
N PRO A 100 2.40 -6.01 -2.07
CA PRO A 100 3.07 -5.91 -3.37
C PRO A 100 3.36 -4.48 -3.81
N ASP A 101 2.68 -3.47 -3.25
CA ASP A 101 2.85 -2.03 -3.56
C ASP A 101 2.80 -1.60 -5.02
N MET A 102 2.03 -2.38 -5.80
CA MET A 102 1.89 -2.22 -7.22
C MET A 102 0.43 -1.94 -7.64
N GLN A 103 -0.39 -1.39 -6.74
CA GLN A 103 -1.73 -0.94 -7.12
C GLN A 103 -1.66 0.19 -8.14
N ALA A 104 -2.76 0.38 -8.87
CA ALA A 104 -2.88 1.52 -9.77
C ALA A 104 -2.78 2.83 -9.00
N MET A 105 -1.93 3.73 -9.48
CA MET A 105 -1.86 5.08 -8.93
C MET A 105 -3.12 5.86 -9.27
N HIS A 106 -3.75 6.45 -8.25
CA HIS A 106 -4.89 7.35 -8.41
C HIS A 106 -4.41 8.74 -8.85
N THR A 107 -4.04 8.87 -10.11
CA THR A 107 -3.57 10.15 -10.70
C THR A 107 -4.69 11.11 -11.08
N GLY A 108 -5.97 10.76 -10.82
CA GLY A 108 -7.12 11.50 -11.35
C GLY A 108 -7.26 11.43 -12.88
N GLY A 109 -6.51 10.54 -13.55
CA GLY A 109 -6.39 10.49 -14.99
C GLY A 109 -5.55 11.64 -15.58
N GLY A 110 -5.23 11.55 -16.88
CA GLY A 110 -4.67 12.67 -17.64
C GLY A 110 -3.16 12.61 -17.92
N GLU A 111 -2.45 13.70 -17.60
CA GLU A 111 -1.13 14.01 -18.15
C GLU A 111 0.03 13.33 -17.41
N LEU A 112 -0.09 13.07 -16.10
CA LEU A 112 1.00 12.51 -15.30
C LEU A 112 1.50 11.14 -15.80
N PRO A 113 0.64 10.15 -16.14
CA PRO A 113 1.12 8.90 -16.75
C PRO A 113 1.91 9.11 -18.05
N ARG A 114 1.51 10.07 -18.89
CA ARG A 114 2.25 10.41 -20.13
C ARG A 114 3.59 11.04 -19.83
N GLN A 115 3.63 11.95 -18.86
CA GLN A 115 4.85 12.58 -18.37
C GLN A 115 5.81 11.58 -17.72
N LEU A 116 5.29 10.56 -17.03
CA LEU A 116 6.11 9.48 -16.51
C LEU A 116 6.74 8.69 -17.66
N TRP A 117 5.93 8.28 -18.63
CA TRP A 117 6.39 7.48 -19.76
C TRP A 117 7.45 8.18 -20.63
N ASN A 118 7.29 9.49 -20.87
CA ASN A 118 8.23 10.27 -21.69
C ASN A 118 9.39 10.89 -20.89
N GLY A 119 9.42 10.73 -19.56
CA GLY A 119 10.45 11.25 -18.68
C GLY A 119 10.37 12.76 -18.39
N THR A 120 9.22 13.41 -18.59
CA THR A 120 9.01 14.85 -18.34
C THR A 120 8.19 15.15 -17.08
N PHE A 121 8.05 14.18 -16.16
CA PHE A 121 7.22 14.31 -14.98
C PHE A 121 7.82 15.24 -13.93
N ASN A 122 6.94 15.94 -13.21
CA ASN A 122 7.33 16.73 -12.06
C ASN A 122 7.44 15.83 -10.82
N HIS A 123 8.58 15.87 -10.14
CA HIS A 123 8.83 15.04 -8.95
C HIS A 123 7.84 15.31 -7.81
N ALA A 124 7.51 16.58 -7.53
CA ALA A 124 6.57 16.92 -6.48
C ALA A 124 5.15 16.45 -6.82
N HIS A 125 4.77 16.55 -8.11
CA HIS A 125 3.50 16.05 -8.60
C HIS A 125 3.38 14.52 -8.44
N LEU A 126 4.44 13.78 -8.77
CA LEU A 126 4.51 12.33 -8.55
C LEU A 126 4.38 11.98 -7.06
N LEU A 127 5.17 12.61 -6.20
CA LEU A 127 5.14 12.35 -4.76
C LEU A 127 3.76 12.63 -4.15
N GLN A 128 3.09 13.70 -4.58
CA GLN A 128 1.75 14.07 -4.09
C GLN A 128 0.66 13.04 -4.44
N HIS A 129 0.82 12.30 -5.54
CA HIS A 129 -0.18 11.34 -6.04
C HIS A 129 0.20 9.88 -5.77
N SER A 130 1.38 9.64 -5.21
CA SER A 130 1.80 8.30 -4.79
C SER A 130 1.23 7.98 -3.42
N SER A 131 0.84 6.73 -3.23
CA SER A 131 0.43 6.18 -1.94
C SER A 131 1.32 5.00 -1.58
N ILE A 132 1.28 4.60 -0.30
CA ILE A 132 2.01 3.43 0.19
C ILE A 132 1.78 2.19 -0.66
N CYS A 133 0.60 2.00 -1.28
CA CYS A 133 0.32 0.81 -2.08
C CYS A 133 0.56 0.95 -3.60
N SER A 134 0.99 2.10 -4.12
CA SER A 134 0.99 2.40 -5.57
C SER A 134 2.29 2.94 -6.15
N TRP A 135 3.33 3.09 -5.32
CA TRP A 135 4.52 3.85 -5.67
C TRP A 135 5.48 3.11 -6.64
N ILE A 136 5.42 1.77 -6.73
CA ILE A 136 6.29 0.98 -7.62
C ILE A 136 5.92 1.14 -9.09
N MET A 137 4.62 1.12 -9.42
CA MET A 137 4.15 1.17 -10.82
C MET A 137 4.64 2.40 -11.62
N PRO A 138 4.69 3.63 -11.05
CA PRO A 138 5.32 4.79 -11.68
C PRO A 138 6.79 4.60 -12.04
N CYS A 139 7.57 3.90 -11.19
CA CYS A 139 8.97 3.59 -11.47
C CYS A 139 9.11 2.67 -12.68
N VAL A 140 8.14 1.76 -12.86
CA VAL A 140 8.08 0.87 -14.02
C VAL A 140 7.64 1.62 -15.28
N LEU A 141 6.58 2.44 -15.22
CA LEU A 141 6.10 3.19 -16.38
C LEU A 141 7.12 4.21 -16.89
N SER A 142 7.89 4.82 -16.00
CA SER A 142 9.00 5.70 -16.38
C SER A 142 10.19 4.96 -16.99
N GLY A 143 10.24 3.63 -16.87
CA GLY A 143 11.34 2.79 -17.36
C GLY A 143 12.56 2.76 -16.45
N VAL A 144 12.51 3.43 -15.29
CA VAL A 144 13.57 3.40 -14.28
C VAL A 144 13.74 1.98 -13.77
N VAL A 145 12.64 1.33 -13.37
CA VAL A 145 12.61 -0.06 -12.90
C VAL A 145 12.12 -0.98 -14.03
N ALA A 146 12.88 -2.02 -14.35
CA ALA A 146 12.53 -2.99 -15.38
C ALA A 146 12.18 -4.37 -14.81
N GLU A 147 12.59 -4.66 -13.58
CA GLU A 147 12.39 -5.95 -12.94
C GLU A 147 12.15 -5.75 -11.44
N VAL A 148 11.13 -6.41 -10.90
CA VAL A 148 10.77 -6.37 -9.48
C VAL A 148 10.81 -7.77 -8.93
N TRP A 149 11.55 -7.96 -7.83
CA TRP A 149 11.61 -9.17 -7.04
C TRP A 149 10.91 -8.92 -5.72
N TRP A 150 9.64 -9.30 -5.63
CA TRP A 150 8.88 -9.21 -4.39
C TRP A 150 9.06 -10.48 -3.57
N LEU A 151 9.72 -10.34 -2.43
CA LEU A 151 9.97 -11.39 -1.46
C LEU A 151 9.03 -11.19 -0.27
N SER A 152 8.10 -12.11 -0.10
CA SER A 152 7.07 -12.03 0.92
C SER A 152 7.16 -13.18 1.94
N ALA A 153 6.70 -12.92 3.16
CA ALA A 153 6.56 -13.96 4.18
C ALA A 153 5.44 -14.97 3.83
N THR A 154 5.41 -16.09 4.56
CA THR A 154 4.49 -17.22 4.34
C THR A 154 3.01 -16.86 4.49
N PHE A 155 2.71 -15.84 5.28
CA PHE A 155 1.36 -15.35 5.54
C PHE A 155 0.81 -14.45 4.43
N CYS A 156 1.64 -14.05 3.46
CA CYS A 156 1.21 -13.22 2.33
C CYS A 156 0.54 -14.06 1.22
N ARG A 157 -0.60 -13.58 0.71
CA ARG A 157 -1.48 -14.33 -0.21
C ARG A 157 -2.03 -13.49 -1.37
N GLN A 158 -1.56 -12.26 -1.54
CA GLN A 158 -2.12 -11.33 -2.54
C GLN A 158 -1.80 -11.72 -3.99
N MET A 159 -0.72 -12.46 -4.22
CA MET A 159 -0.40 -13.07 -5.51
C MET A 159 0.25 -14.44 -5.30
N ASP A 160 0.04 -15.35 -6.24
CA ASP A 160 0.74 -16.62 -6.26
C ASP A 160 2.23 -16.45 -6.58
N PRO A 161 3.12 -17.31 -6.03
CA PRO A 161 4.52 -17.32 -6.40
C PRO A 161 4.69 -17.67 -7.88
N GLY A 162 5.52 -16.89 -8.58
CA GLY A 162 5.70 -17.05 -10.01
C GLY A 162 6.61 -16.00 -10.61
N THR A 163 6.90 -16.14 -11.91
CA THR A 163 7.52 -15.08 -12.70
C THR A 163 6.52 -14.67 -13.76
N TYR A 164 6.15 -13.39 -13.74
CA TYR A 164 5.14 -12.80 -14.61
C TYR A 164 5.81 -11.82 -15.57
N ARG A 165 5.64 -12.04 -16.87
CA ARG A 165 6.10 -11.10 -17.90
C ARG A 165 4.97 -10.14 -18.23
N LEU A 166 5.13 -8.90 -17.80
CA LEU A 166 4.07 -7.91 -17.77
C LEU A 166 4.42 -6.71 -18.64
N VAL A 167 3.40 -5.92 -18.91
CA VAL A 167 3.48 -4.60 -19.50
C VAL A 167 2.73 -3.65 -18.59
N VAL A 168 3.28 -2.47 -18.34
CA VAL A 168 2.53 -1.34 -17.83
C VAL A 168 2.29 -0.35 -18.97
N GLY A 169 1.12 0.26 -19.03
CA GLY A 169 0.80 1.27 -20.01
C GLY A 169 -0.37 2.14 -19.58
N ILE A 170 -0.77 3.03 -20.48
CA ILE A 170 -1.89 3.95 -20.28
C ILE A 170 -3.11 3.38 -21.01
N ASP A 171 -4.19 3.13 -20.30
CA ASP A 171 -5.43 2.62 -20.88
C ASP A 171 -6.13 3.71 -21.70
N ARG A 172 -6.50 3.41 -22.95
CA ARG A 172 -7.15 4.37 -23.86
C ARG A 172 -8.52 4.83 -23.39
N ARG A 173 -9.16 4.07 -22.50
CA ARG A 173 -10.57 4.29 -22.09
C ARG A 173 -10.69 5.28 -20.95
N ASP A 174 -9.79 5.22 -19.98
CA ASP A 174 -9.82 6.06 -18.77
C ASP A 174 -8.51 6.82 -18.51
N SER A 175 -7.50 6.68 -19.38
CA SER A 175 -6.18 7.30 -19.23
C SER A 175 -5.43 6.94 -17.95
N LEU A 176 -5.82 5.85 -17.28
CA LEU A 176 -5.15 5.37 -16.08
C LEU A 176 -3.96 4.46 -16.44
N MET A 177 -2.99 4.42 -15.53
CA MET A 177 -1.89 3.47 -15.60
C MET A 177 -2.37 2.08 -15.22
N LYS A 178 -2.16 1.10 -16.08
CA LYS A 178 -2.60 -0.29 -15.86
C LYS A 178 -1.56 -1.30 -16.32
N ALA A 179 -1.54 -2.44 -15.64
CA ALA A 179 -0.79 -3.62 -16.01
C ALA A 179 -1.57 -4.50 -17.01
N ALA A 180 -0.83 -5.26 -17.81
CA ALA A 180 -1.32 -6.31 -18.68
C ALA A 180 -0.27 -7.43 -18.77
N ALA A 181 -0.70 -8.63 -19.15
CA ALA A 181 0.23 -9.67 -19.58
C ALA A 181 0.95 -9.22 -20.87
N ALA A 182 2.27 -9.41 -20.93
CA ALA A 182 3.07 -9.06 -22.11
C ALA A 182 2.74 -9.94 -23.33
N ASP A 183 2.32 -11.17 -23.08
CA ASP A 183 1.79 -12.08 -24.08
C ASP A 183 0.27 -12.22 -23.90
N PRO A 184 -0.54 -11.85 -24.93
CA PRO A 184 -1.99 -11.99 -24.88
C PRO A 184 -2.49 -13.40 -24.53
N ALA A 185 -1.73 -14.46 -24.85
CA ALA A 185 -2.07 -15.84 -24.49
C ALA A 185 -2.14 -16.03 -22.95
N HIS A 186 -1.44 -15.20 -22.19
CA HIS A 186 -1.39 -15.25 -20.73
C HIS A 186 -2.34 -14.26 -20.04
N HIS A 187 -3.12 -13.46 -20.79
CA HIS A 187 -4.00 -12.42 -20.22
C HIS A 187 -5.05 -12.96 -19.22
N GLY A 188 -5.49 -14.21 -19.41
CA GLY A 188 -6.47 -14.87 -18.54
C GLY A 188 -5.87 -15.85 -17.54
N THR A 189 -4.56 -16.10 -17.57
CA THR A 189 -3.93 -17.19 -16.78
C THR A 189 -3.06 -16.68 -15.64
N TYR A 190 -2.66 -15.41 -15.66
CA TYR A 190 -1.84 -14.83 -14.61
C TYR A 190 -2.69 -14.48 -13.39
N ASP A 191 -2.45 -15.19 -12.29
CA ASP A 191 -3.09 -14.95 -11.00
C ASP A 191 -2.95 -13.50 -10.52
N CYS A 192 -1.78 -12.87 -10.74
CA CYS A 192 -1.53 -11.48 -10.35
C CYS A 192 -2.54 -10.48 -10.92
N ARG A 193 -3.27 -10.84 -11.99
CA ARG A 193 -4.40 -10.05 -12.52
C ARG A 193 -5.42 -9.72 -11.44
N HIS A 194 -5.71 -10.65 -10.53
CA HIS A 194 -6.68 -10.43 -9.46
C HIS A 194 -6.26 -9.24 -8.60
N TYR A 195 -5.01 -9.21 -8.12
CA TYR A 195 -4.47 -8.08 -7.37
C TYR A 195 -4.61 -6.75 -8.12
N PHE A 196 -4.12 -6.68 -9.37
CA PHE A 196 -4.22 -5.44 -10.16
C PHE A 196 -5.68 -5.03 -10.44
N GLY A 197 -6.59 -6.00 -10.56
CA GLY A 197 -8.01 -5.78 -10.82
C GLY A 197 -8.72 -5.01 -9.70
N HIS A 198 -8.35 -5.25 -8.43
CA HIS A 198 -8.99 -4.61 -7.26
C HIS A 198 -8.86 -3.07 -7.26
N GLY A 199 -7.86 -2.52 -7.96
CA GLY A 199 -7.65 -1.08 -8.11
C GLY A 199 -8.00 -0.51 -9.48
N ASN A 200 -8.75 -1.24 -10.33
CA ASN A 200 -8.89 -0.91 -11.77
C ASN A 200 -7.51 -0.81 -12.47
N GLY A 201 -6.52 -1.56 -12.00
CA GLY A 201 -5.14 -1.53 -12.46
C GLY A 201 -4.80 -2.56 -13.53
N TRP A 202 -5.78 -3.27 -14.09
CA TRP A 202 -5.57 -4.30 -15.12
C TRP A 202 -6.34 -3.99 -16.40
N ALA A 203 -5.71 -4.20 -17.55
CA ALA A 203 -6.35 -4.09 -18.86
C ALA A 203 -5.84 -5.14 -19.85
N PRO A 204 -6.61 -5.43 -20.92
CA PRO A 204 -6.09 -6.12 -22.09
C PRO A 204 -4.97 -5.31 -22.76
N LEU A 205 -3.95 -5.99 -23.30
CA LEU A 205 -2.76 -5.33 -23.85
C LEU A 205 -3.08 -4.39 -25.03
N ASP A 206 -4.08 -4.74 -25.85
CA ASP A 206 -4.52 -3.94 -27.01
C ASP A 206 -5.20 -2.61 -26.61
N GLN A 207 -5.66 -2.50 -25.37
CA GLN A 207 -6.23 -1.27 -24.80
C GLN A 207 -5.15 -0.32 -24.27
N LEU A 208 -3.89 -0.76 -24.16
CA LEU A 208 -2.81 0.07 -23.66
C LEU A 208 -2.13 0.86 -24.79
N VAL A 209 -1.67 2.06 -24.45
CA VAL A 209 -0.72 2.87 -25.22
C VAL A 209 0.44 3.26 -24.30
N HIS A 210 1.53 3.79 -24.88
CA HIS A 210 2.67 4.28 -24.09
C HIS A 210 3.17 3.22 -23.11
N VAL A 211 3.49 2.05 -23.67
CA VAL A 211 3.77 0.84 -22.89
C VAL A 211 5.24 0.72 -22.50
N ARG A 212 5.49 0.03 -21.38
CA ARG A 212 6.81 -0.45 -20.94
C ARG A 212 6.72 -1.92 -20.52
N PRO A 213 7.52 -2.82 -21.11
CA PRO A 213 7.62 -4.19 -20.63
C PRO A 213 8.43 -4.25 -19.34
N TRP A 214 8.09 -5.19 -18.46
CA TRP A 214 8.80 -5.45 -17.22
C TRP A 214 8.56 -6.88 -16.74
N THR A 215 9.34 -7.32 -15.75
CA THR A 215 9.17 -8.66 -15.17
C THR A 215 8.96 -8.57 -13.66
N LEU A 216 7.94 -9.28 -13.17
CA LEU A 216 7.64 -9.43 -11.74
C LEU A 216 7.98 -10.85 -11.30
N HIS A 217 8.86 -10.97 -10.32
CA HIS A 217 9.21 -12.21 -9.64
C HIS A 217 8.55 -12.20 -8.26
N VAL A 218 7.48 -12.97 -8.10
CA VAL A 218 6.84 -13.19 -6.80
C VAL A 218 7.50 -14.40 -6.16
N ARG A 219 8.10 -14.19 -4.98
CA ARG A 219 8.82 -15.22 -4.22
C ARG A 219 8.32 -15.22 -2.78
N ARG A 220 7.51 -16.21 -2.44
CA ARG A 220 7.07 -16.41 -1.06
C ARG A 220 7.98 -17.39 -0.35
N PHE A 221 8.35 -17.08 0.89
CA PHE A 221 9.11 -18.02 1.72
C PHE A 221 8.30 -19.30 2.00
N ASP A 222 9.00 -20.41 2.20
CA ASP A 222 8.40 -21.68 2.59
C ASP A 222 7.99 -21.68 4.06
N ALA A 223 7.34 -22.75 4.52
CA ALA A 223 6.85 -22.86 5.90
C ALA A 223 7.95 -22.74 6.98
N ALA A 224 9.23 -22.93 6.62
CA ALA A 224 10.37 -22.73 7.52
C ALA A 224 10.91 -21.28 7.48
N GLY A 225 10.26 -20.40 6.71
CA GLY A 225 10.68 -19.02 6.50
C GLY A 225 11.88 -18.90 5.57
N ALA A 226 12.17 -19.90 4.73
CA ALA A 226 13.32 -19.90 3.83
C ALA A 226 12.92 -19.67 2.37
N LEU A 227 13.85 -19.14 1.57
CA LEU A 227 13.73 -19.07 0.11
C LEU A 227 14.34 -20.35 -0.50
N PRO A 228 13.60 -21.12 -1.33
CA PRO A 228 14.14 -22.31 -1.99
C PRO A 228 15.46 -22.04 -2.73
N GLY A 229 16.43 -22.94 -2.59
CA GLY A 229 17.79 -22.73 -3.11
C GLY A 229 17.87 -22.38 -4.61
N LYS A 230 17.01 -22.98 -5.45
CA LYS A 230 16.92 -22.63 -6.88
C LYS A 230 16.52 -21.16 -7.10
N GLN A 231 15.55 -20.68 -6.32
CA GLN A 231 15.07 -19.29 -6.41
C GLN A 231 16.13 -18.32 -5.87
N LEU A 232 16.85 -18.71 -4.80
CA LEU A 232 17.96 -17.95 -4.27
C LEU A 232 19.09 -17.78 -5.31
N SER A 233 19.49 -18.86 -5.98
CA SER A 233 20.51 -18.79 -7.05
C SER A 233 20.05 -17.94 -8.24
N GLU A 234 18.76 -18.02 -8.60
CA GLU A 234 18.18 -17.18 -9.66
C GLU A 234 18.25 -15.70 -9.30
N LEU A 235 17.85 -15.35 -8.07
CA LEU A 235 17.93 -13.99 -7.53
C LEU A 235 19.38 -13.49 -7.54
N HIS A 236 20.32 -14.28 -7.01
CA HIS A 236 21.74 -13.92 -6.97
C HIS A 236 22.31 -13.64 -8.34
N ARG A 237 22.03 -14.51 -9.33
CA ARG A 237 22.44 -14.30 -10.71
C ARG A 237 21.84 -13.01 -11.27
N CYS A 238 20.55 -12.78 -11.07
CA CYS A 238 19.86 -11.60 -11.59
C CYS A 238 20.49 -10.29 -11.08
N MET A 239 20.74 -10.20 -9.77
CA MET A 239 21.32 -9.00 -9.15
C MET A 239 22.82 -8.81 -9.48
N GLN A 240 23.52 -9.85 -9.96
CA GLN A 240 24.89 -9.75 -10.46
C GLN A 240 24.96 -9.17 -11.88
N GLU A 241 23.89 -9.26 -12.66
CA GLU A 241 23.82 -8.83 -14.06
C GLU A 241 23.53 -7.33 -14.23
N GLY A 242 23.46 -6.54 -13.15
CA GLY A 242 23.45 -5.08 -13.23
C GLY A 242 22.99 -4.38 -11.96
N ASP A 243 22.73 -3.08 -12.10
CA ASP A 243 22.38 -2.22 -10.97
C ASP A 243 21.03 -2.59 -10.36
N TRP A 244 20.96 -2.51 -9.03
CA TRP A 244 19.78 -2.90 -8.29
C TRP A 244 19.59 -2.07 -7.01
N TRP A 245 18.33 -1.97 -6.60
CA TRP A 245 17.85 -1.24 -5.44
C TRP A 245 17.29 -2.24 -4.43
N LEU A 246 17.78 -2.17 -3.20
CA LEU A 246 17.21 -2.89 -2.06
C LEU A 246 16.15 -2.03 -1.38
N ASP A 247 14.93 -2.55 -1.29
CA ASP A 247 13.86 -1.97 -0.51
C ASP A 247 13.36 -2.97 0.52
N ILE A 248 13.18 -2.51 1.76
CA ILE A 248 12.75 -3.33 2.90
C ILE A 248 11.65 -2.59 3.64
N ASP A 249 10.41 -3.06 3.54
CA ASP A 249 9.34 -2.71 4.48
C ASP A 249 9.37 -3.64 5.66
N GLU A 250 9.61 -3.10 6.86
CA GLU A 250 9.72 -3.89 8.07
C GLU A 250 8.44 -4.66 8.44
N ASP A 251 7.28 -4.32 7.88
CA ASP A 251 6.05 -5.07 8.07
C ASP A 251 6.12 -6.52 7.55
N TYR A 252 7.03 -6.84 6.61
CA TYR A 252 7.21 -8.21 6.11
C TYR A 252 7.68 -9.17 7.21
N ILE A 253 8.31 -8.62 8.25
CA ILE A 253 8.79 -9.37 9.41
C ILE A 253 7.65 -9.64 10.38
N SER A 254 6.73 -8.69 10.53
CA SER A 254 5.53 -8.79 11.37
C SER A 254 4.52 -7.75 10.91
N CYS A 255 3.29 -8.18 10.59
CA CYS A 255 2.31 -7.33 9.93
C CYS A 255 1.03 -7.21 10.76
N ASN A 256 0.71 -6.01 11.20
CA ASN A 256 -0.56 -5.63 11.77
C ASN A 256 -1.45 -5.00 10.69
N ASN A 257 -2.53 -5.64 10.28
CA ASN A 257 -3.56 -4.95 9.51
C ASN A 257 -4.33 -3.95 10.41
N PRO A 258 -4.17 -2.62 10.25
CA PRO A 258 -4.82 -1.62 11.11
C PRO A 258 -6.34 -1.62 10.97
N TYR A 259 -6.88 -2.05 9.82
CA TYR A 259 -8.31 -2.16 9.59
C TYR A 259 -8.91 -3.36 10.35
N THR A 260 -8.18 -4.48 10.43
CA THR A 260 -8.57 -5.61 11.28
C THR A 260 -8.55 -5.19 12.75
N SER A 261 -7.50 -4.51 13.21
CA SER A 261 -7.44 -3.97 14.58
C SER A 261 -8.61 -3.03 14.87
N GLN A 262 -8.95 -2.13 13.92
CA GLN A 262 -10.08 -1.23 14.05
C GLN A 262 -11.40 -2.00 14.21
N LEU A 263 -11.63 -3.05 13.43
CA LEU A 263 -12.83 -3.89 13.56
C LEU A 263 -12.88 -4.58 14.94
N GLU A 264 -11.76 -5.14 15.39
CA GLU A 264 -11.64 -5.84 16.69
C GLU A 264 -11.84 -4.92 17.91
N MET A 265 -11.61 -3.61 17.76
CA MET A 265 -11.94 -2.63 18.81
C MET A 265 -13.45 -2.52 19.07
N PHE A 266 -14.29 -2.83 18.09
CA PHE A 266 -15.73 -2.59 18.14
C PHE A 266 -16.58 -3.85 18.02
N LEU A 267 -16.04 -4.91 17.41
CA LEU A 267 -16.75 -6.13 17.07
C LEU A 267 -16.12 -7.34 17.77
N ALA A 268 -16.96 -8.33 18.08
CA ALA A 268 -16.46 -9.61 18.57
C ALA A 268 -15.71 -10.38 17.48
N PRO A 269 -14.75 -11.26 17.82
CA PRO A 269 -13.98 -12.03 16.83
C PRO A 269 -14.86 -12.78 15.80
N ALA A 270 -16.00 -13.34 16.21
CA ALA A 270 -16.93 -14.03 15.31
C ALA A 270 -17.61 -13.08 14.29
N GLU A 271 -17.81 -11.81 14.65
CA GLU A 271 -18.38 -10.79 13.78
C GLU A 271 -17.34 -10.32 12.75
N VAL A 272 -16.08 -10.13 13.17
CA VAL A 272 -14.95 -9.85 12.26
C VAL A 272 -14.77 -11.00 11.27
N GLN A 273 -14.79 -12.24 11.73
CA GLN A 273 -14.73 -13.43 10.87
C GLN A 273 -15.91 -13.50 9.89
N THR A 274 -17.10 -13.07 10.31
CA THR A 274 -18.27 -12.99 9.41
C THR A 274 -18.04 -11.99 8.29
N LEU A 275 -17.48 -10.81 8.60
CA LEU A 275 -17.13 -9.81 7.58
C LEU A 275 -16.07 -10.36 6.63
N GLN A 276 -14.96 -10.88 7.15
CA GLN A 276 -13.89 -11.47 6.33
C GLN A 276 -14.40 -12.60 5.43
N ALA A 277 -15.29 -13.47 5.94
CA ALA A 277 -15.89 -14.54 5.16
C ALA A 277 -16.83 -14.05 4.05
N ILE A 278 -17.42 -12.87 4.17
CA ILE A 278 -18.23 -12.26 3.10
C ILE A 278 -17.31 -11.59 2.07
N TYR A 279 -16.38 -10.77 2.54
CA TYR A 279 -15.53 -9.93 1.68
C TYR A 279 -14.48 -10.75 0.91
N SER A 280 -14.08 -11.92 1.41
CA SER A 280 -13.19 -12.85 0.69
C SER A 280 -13.76 -13.44 -0.60
N HIS A 281 -15.05 -13.25 -0.87
CA HIS A 281 -15.72 -13.69 -2.10
C HIS A 281 -16.00 -12.54 -3.08
N LEU A 282 -15.58 -11.32 -2.76
CA LEU A 282 -15.81 -10.13 -3.57
C LEU A 282 -14.49 -9.75 -4.26
N ASP A 283 -14.52 -9.63 -5.57
CA ASP A 283 -13.31 -9.44 -6.39
C ASP A 283 -13.41 -8.22 -7.32
N THR A 284 -14.58 -7.57 -7.38
CA THR A 284 -14.84 -6.45 -8.29
C THR A 284 -15.46 -5.25 -7.59
N ASN A 285 -15.20 -4.05 -8.13
CA ASN A 285 -15.76 -2.80 -7.60
C ASN A 285 -17.30 -2.84 -7.52
N GLU A 286 -17.98 -3.47 -8.47
CA GLU A 286 -19.44 -3.59 -8.44
C GLU A 286 -19.93 -4.54 -7.33
N GLU A 287 -19.20 -5.61 -7.04
CA GLU A 287 -19.49 -6.52 -5.92
C GLU A 287 -19.31 -5.81 -4.57
N TYR A 288 -18.20 -5.09 -4.38
CA TYR A 288 -17.98 -4.27 -3.18
C TYR A 288 -19.05 -3.20 -3.02
N LYS A 289 -19.47 -2.55 -4.11
CA LYS A 289 -20.58 -1.58 -4.11
C LYS A 289 -21.90 -2.21 -3.67
N HIS A 290 -22.17 -3.47 -3.99
CA HIS A 290 -23.34 -4.16 -3.46
C HIS A 290 -23.24 -4.39 -1.94
N ALA A 291 -22.08 -4.78 -1.42
CA ALA A 291 -21.84 -4.89 0.02
C ALA A 291 -21.95 -3.53 0.74
N GLN A 292 -21.37 -2.47 0.15
CA GLN A 292 -21.49 -1.09 0.60
C GLN A 292 -22.96 -0.68 0.74
N ASN A 293 -23.77 -0.94 -0.30
CA ASN A 293 -25.20 -0.64 -0.28
C ASN A 293 -25.93 -1.37 0.85
N ILE A 294 -25.54 -2.59 1.21
CA ILE A 294 -26.16 -3.33 2.33
C ILE A 294 -25.98 -2.59 3.64
N ILE A 295 -24.77 -2.10 3.88
CA ILE A 295 -24.36 -1.47 5.13
C ILE A 295 -24.80 0.01 5.15
N GLU A 296 -24.37 0.81 4.18
CA GLU A 296 -24.59 2.27 4.19
C GLU A 296 -26.05 2.67 4.00
N LYS A 297 -26.78 1.99 3.11
CA LYS A 297 -28.22 2.28 2.91
C LYS A 297 -29.11 1.64 3.98
N GLY A 298 -28.50 0.99 4.98
CA GLY A 298 -29.22 0.45 6.12
C GLY A 298 -30.17 -0.70 5.76
N LEU A 299 -29.83 -1.54 4.77
CA LEU A 299 -30.70 -2.64 4.35
C LEU A 299 -30.95 -3.65 5.49
N TYR A 300 -30.04 -3.72 6.46
CA TYR A 300 -30.20 -4.48 7.70
C TYR A 300 -31.46 -4.09 8.52
N ARG A 301 -32.07 -2.93 8.24
CA ARG A 301 -33.32 -2.49 8.90
C ARG A 301 -34.58 -3.18 8.36
N LEU A 302 -34.53 -3.68 7.13
CA LEU A 302 -35.66 -4.35 6.48
C LEU A 302 -36.10 -5.60 7.26
N GLU A 303 -37.31 -6.08 7.03
CA GLU A 303 -37.73 -7.41 7.49
C GLU A 303 -36.97 -8.52 6.76
N GLU A 304 -36.85 -9.72 7.36
CA GLU A 304 -35.98 -10.82 6.86
C GLU A 304 -36.22 -11.11 5.37
N LYS A 305 -37.50 -11.33 5.01
CA LYS A 305 -37.90 -11.63 3.63
C LYS A 305 -37.53 -10.50 2.67
N ALA A 306 -37.69 -9.24 3.07
CA ALA A 306 -37.40 -8.08 2.23
C ALA A 306 -35.88 -7.87 2.06
N PHE A 307 -35.10 -8.09 3.12
CA PHE A 307 -33.64 -8.05 3.07
C PHE A 307 -33.09 -9.10 2.10
N HIS A 308 -33.46 -10.37 2.29
CA HIS A 308 -32.98 -11.44 1.42
C HIS A 308 -33.46 -11.28 -0.03
N SER A 309 -34.56 -10.56 -0.30
CA SER A 309 -35.04 -10.32 -1.67
C SER A 309 -34.41 -9.08 -2.33
N HIS A 310 -33.63 -8.28 -1.62
CA HIS A 310 -33.07 -7.03 -2.16
C HIS A 310 -31.96 -7.31 -3.18
N LYS A 311 -31.92 -6.54 -4.29
CA LYS A 311 -30.97 -6.72 -5.39
C LYS A 311 -29.49 -6.80 -4.96
N SER A 312 -29.05 -5.90 -4.07
CA SER A 312 -27.66 -5.90 -3.59
C SER A 312 -27.34 -7.11 -2.71
N VAL A 313 -28.30 -7.57 -1.91
CA VAL A 313 -28.13 -8.76 -1.06
C VAL A 313 -28.05 -10.00 -1.94
N GLN A 314 -28.88 -10.09 -2.97
CA GLN A 314 -28.84 -11.17 -3.95
C GLN A 314 -27.52 -11.17 -4.75
N ALA A 315 -27.04 -10.00 -5.17
CA ALA A 315 -25.75 -9.89 -5.87
C ALA A 315 -24.60 -10.45 -5.02
N VAL A 316 -24.46 -10.01 -3.76
CA VAL A 316 -23.45 -10.56 -2.84
C VAL A 316 -23.67 -12.05 -2.59
N ARG A 317 -24.93 -12.47 -2.37
CA ARG A 317 -25.28 -13.88 -2.15
C ARG A 317 -24.84 -14.80 -3.29
N THR A 318 -24.93 -14.35 -4.54
CA THR A 318 -24.52 -15.16 -5.70
C THR A 318 -23.01 -15.39 -5.79
N ARG A 319 -22.20 -14.57 -5.11
CA ARG A 319 -20.74 -14.69 -5.07
C ARG A 319 -20.24 -15.67 -4.00
N ILE A 320 -20.94 -15.75 -2.87
CA ILE A 320 -20.57 -16.65 -1.78
C ILE A 320 -20.89 -18.12 -2.17
N HIS A 321 -19.85 -18.91 -2.41
CA HIS A 321 -20.00 -20.32 -2.81
C HIS A 321 -20.45 -21.22 -1.64
N HIS A 322 -21.41 -22.13 -1.91
CA HIS A 322 -21.97 -23.19 -1.04
C HIS A 322 -22.60 -22.79 0.31
N GLY A 323 -23.93 -23.02 0.44
CA GLY A 323 -24.69 -23.30 1.69
C GLY A 323 -24.84 -22.18 2.72
N ASN A 324 -23.77 -21.44 3.00
CA ASN A 324 -23.67 -20.53 4.13
C ASN A 324 -23.98 -19.08 3.77
N ALA A 325 -24.18 -18.74 2.49
CA ALA A 325 -24.45 -17.36 2.06
C ALA A 325 -25.65 -16.73 2.80
N LYS A 326 -26.74 -17.50 2.99
CA LYS A 326 -27.90 -17.03 3.76
C LYS A 326 -27.53 -16.79 5.23
N VAL A 327 -26.73 -17.68 5.82
CA VAL A 327 -26.28 -17.62 7.22
C VAL A 327 -25.38 -16.40 7.44
N LEU A 328 -24.37 -16.20 6.57
CA LEU A 328 -23.45 -15.07 6.65
C LEU A 328 -24.17 -13.74 6.45
N LEU A 329 -25.06 -13.64 5.47
CA LEU A 329 -25.82 -12.41 5.22
C LEU A 329 -26.83 -12.11 6.33
N GLU A 330 -27.43 -13.14 6.94
CA GLU A 330 -28.27 -12.96 8.14
C GLU A 330 -27.42 -12.55 9.36
N ALA A 331 -26.23 -13.14 9.53
CA ALA A 331 -25.29 -12.75 10.58
C ALA A 331 -24.85 -11.29 10.42
N LEU A 332 -24.49 -10.86 9.21
CA LEU A 332 -24.20 -9.45 8.89
C LEU A 332 -25.37 -8.54 9.24
N ARG A 333 -26.58 -8.90 8.82
CA ARG A 333 -27.81 -8.15 9.13
C ARG A 333 -28.03 -8.02 10.64
N LEU A 334 -27.95 -9.11 11.39
CA LEU A 334 -28.17 -9.12 12.84
C LEU A 334 -27.09 -8.32 13.57
N MET A 335 -25.82 -8.49 13.17
CA MET A 335 -24.68 -7.71 13.67
C MET A 335 -24.92 -6.21 13.45
N CYS A 336 -25.22 -5.77 12.22
CA CYS A 336 -25.52 -4.37 11.94
C CYS A 336 -26.73 -3.84 12.72
N ARG A 337 -27.79 -4.64 12.93
CA ARG A 337 -28.94 -4.24 13.76
C ARG A 337 -28.54 -4.07 15.22
N CYS A 338 -27.78 -5.01 15.78
CA CYS A 338 -27.28 -4.94 17.14
C CYS A 338 -26.39 -3.72 17.34
N PHE A 339 -25.52 -3.43 16.37
CA PHE A 339 -24.54 -2.36 16.46
C PHE A 339 -25.15 -0.95 16.22
N TYR A 340 -26.00 -0.81 15.19
CA TYR A 340 -26.50 0.50 14.76
C TYR A 340 -27.90 0.86 15.27
N LEU A 341 -28.73 -0.10 15.70
CA LEU A 341 -30.12 0.18 16.12
C LEU A 341 -30.32 0.10 17.63
N LYS A 342 -29.44 -0.57 18.38
CA LYS A 342 -29.54 -0.60 19.85
C LYS A 342 -29.18 0.78 20.39
N SER A 343 -30.18 1.49 20.90
CA SER A 343 -29.99 2.70 21.70
C SER A 343 -29.56 2.31 23.11
N ALA A 344 -28.32 2.63 23.48
CA ALA A 344 -27.95 2.69 24.88
C ALA A 344 -28.57 3.96 25.48
N LYS A 345 -29.65 3.80 26.26
CA LYS A 345 -30.38 4.92 26.88
C LYS A 345 -29.51 5.80 27.80
N SER A 346 -28.30 5.37 28.18
CA SER A 346 -27.41 6.06 29.11
C SER A 346 -26.05 6.48 28.55
N LEU A 347 -25.78 6.27 27.25
CA LEU A 347 -24.51 6.66 26.64
C LEU A 347 -24.70 7.93 25.80
N THR A 348 -23.86 8.93 26.05
CA THR A 348 -23.78 10.17 25.27
C THR A 348 -23.19 9.96 23.88
N VAL A 349 -22.50 8.85 23.64
CA VAL A 349 -21.91 8.46 22.35
C VAL A 349 -22.42 7.08 21.95
N ARG A 350 -22.98 6.93 20.75
CA ARG A 350 -23.36 5.60 20.24
C ARG A 350 -22.14 4.98 19.57
N VAL A 351 -21.96 3.67 19.71
CA VAL A 351 -20.82 2.96 19.09
C VAL A 351 -20.83 3.11 17.56
N GLY A 352 -22.02 3.17 16.95
CA GLY A 352 -22.17 3.48 15.51
C GLY A 352 -21.74 4.89 15.09
N ASP A 353 -21.57 5.82 16.02
CA ASP A 353 -20.99 7.15 15.74
C ASP A 353 -19.44 7.08 15.71
N LEU A 354 -18.83 6.06 16.34
CA LEU A 354 -17.38 5.80 16.32
C LEU A 354 -16.95 4.95 15.12
N LEU A 355 -17.80 4.02 14.69
CA LEU A 355 -17.63 3.24 13.46
C LEU A 355 -18.86 3.40 12.55
N PRO A 356 -18.96 4.51 11.80
CA PRO A 356 -20.04 4.74 10.85
C PRO A 356 -20.16 3.62 9.81
N PRO A 357 -21.34 3.42 9.18
CA PRO A 357 -21.55 2.38 8.17
C PRO A 357 -20.52 2.38 7.04
N ALA A 358 -20.10 3.55 6.54
CA ALA A 358 -19.07 3.65 5.52
C ALA A 358 -17.70 3.15 6.03
N ALA A 359 -17.31 3.56 7.23
CA ALA A 359 -16.06 3.10 7.85
C ALA A 359 -16.07 1.59 8.14
N LEU A 360 -17.22 1.01 8.52
CA LEU A 360 -17.36 -0.44 8.66
C LEU A 360 -17.16 -1.16 7.32
N HIS A 361 -17.73 -0.63 6.23
CA HIS A 361 -17.54 -1.18 4.89
C HIS A 361 -16.07 -1.11 4.48
N ASP A 362 -15.43 0.05 4.61
CA ASP A 362 -14.03 0.26 4.24
C ASP A 362 -13.11 -0.66 5.03
N ALA A 363 -13.27 -0.74 6.35
CA ALA A 363 -12.47 -1.61 7.19
C ALA A 363 -12.69 -3.09 6.88
N ALA A 364 -13.94 -3.51 6.61
CA ALA A 364 -14.24 -4.88 6.21
C ALA A 364 -13.59 -5.24 4.86
N MET A 365 -13.60 -4.32 3.89
CA MET A 365 -12.92 -4.52 2.61
C MET A 365 -11.41 -4.67 2.78
N GLN A 366 -10.80 -3.83 3.61
CA GLN A 366 -9.35 -3.86 3.85
C GLN A 366 -8.92 -4.94 4.86
N SER A 367 -9.84 -5.58 5.56
CA SER A 367 -9.54 -6.67 6.51
C SER A 367 -8.96 -7.92 5.85
N MET A 368 -8.95 -7.97 4.52
CA MET A 368 -8.34 -9.01 3.70
C MET A 368 -6.84 -8.80 3.44
N LEU A 369 -6.29 -7.62 3.78
CA LEU A 369 -4.85 -7.38 3.77
C LEU A 369 -4.14 -8.26 4.82
N PRO A 370 -2.86 -8.60 4.62
CA PRO A 370 -2.09 -9.43 5.55
C PRO A 370 -2.19 -8.98 7.00
N HIS A 371 -2.50 -9.92 7.89
CA HIS A 371 -2.48 -9.72 9.34
C HIS A 371 -1.81 -10.93 9.99
N HIS A 372 -0.59 -10.74 10.48
CA HIS A 372 0.20 -11.75 11.17
C HIS A 372 1.20 -11.10 12.13
N ILE A 373 0.88 -11.11 13.42
CA ILE A 373 1.80 -10.67 14.46
C ILE A 373 2.81 -11.80 14.73
N SER A 374 4.01 -11.66 14.18
CA SER A 374 5.05 -12.67 14.30
C SER A 374 5.51 -12.85 15.74
N THR A 375 5.76 -14.11 16.12
CA THR A 375 6.45 -14.48 17.35
C THR A 375 7.93 -14.09 17.29
N ALA A 376 8.59 -14.04 18.45
CA ALA A 376 10.04 -13.77 18.50
C ALA A 376 10.87 -14.78 17.68
N GLN A 377 10.44 -16.04 17.61
CA GLN A 377 11.12 -17.07 16.82
C GLN A 377 10.97 -16.83 15.32
N GLU A 378 9.76 -16.47 14.86
CA GLU A 378 9.51 -16.12 13.47
C GLU A 378 10.28 -14.87 13.05
N ILE A 379 10.32 -13.84 13.89
CA ILE A 379 11.11 -12.62 13.65
C ILE A 379 12.59 -12.97 13.43
N VAL A 380 13.17 -13.77 14.32
CA VAL A 380 14.58 -14.19 14.20
C VAL A 380 14.80 -15.03 12.93
N ALA A 381 13.87 -15.93 12.59
CA ALA A 381 13.97 -16.73 11.37
C ALA A 381 13.94 -15.86 10.10
N LEU A 382 13.00 -14.91 9.99
CA LEU A 382 12.89 -14.00 8.86
C LEU A 382 14.11 -13.08 8.72
N LEU A 383 14.65 -12.56 9.83
CA LEU A 383 15.88 -11.76 9.83
C LEU A 383 17.10 -12.58 9.37
N ASN A 384 17.21 -13.83 9.81
CA ASN A 384 18.29 -14.73 9.39
C ASN A 384 18.17 -15.07 7.90
N THR A 385 16.96 -15.34 7.41
CA THR A 385 16.71 -15.56 5.98
C THR A 385 17.07 -14.34 5.15
N GLN A 386 16.67 -13.13 5.59
CA GLN A 386 17.05 -11.89 4.91
C GLN A 386 18.57 -11.73 4.87
N ALA A 387 19.26 -11.93 6.00
CA ALA A 387 20.71 -11.86 6.05
C ALA A 387 21.38 -12.89 5.11
N LEU A 388 20.87 -14.12 5.05
CA LEU A 388 21.34 -15.16 4.16
C LEU A 388 21.16 -14.77 2.68
N ILE A 389 19.98 -14.26 2.32
CA ILE A 389 19.69 -13.80 0.96
C ILE A 389 20.66 -12.70 0.56
N LEU A 390 20.77 -11.66 1.40
CA LEU A 390 21.64 -10.51 1.12
C LEU A 390 23.12 -10.89 1.10
N SER A 391 23.55 -11.93 1.84
CA SER A 391 24.96 -12.33 1.92
C SER A 391 25.60 -12.62 0.57
N GLY A 392 24.85 -13.20 -0.39
CA GLY A 392 25.35 -13.53 -1.72
C GLY A 392 25.18 -12.44 -2.79
N LEU A 393 24.57 -11.30 -2.45
CA LEU A 393 24.29 -10.22 -3.40
C LEU A 393 25.45 -9.24 -3.55
N PRO A 394 25.67 -8.62 -4.72
CA PRO A 394 26.63 -7.52 -4.85
C PRO A 394 26.16 -6.29 -4.06
N ARG A 395 26.88 -5.17 -4.15
CA ARG A 395 26.48 -3.93 -3.48
C ARG A 395 25.34 -3.25 -4.27
N PRO A 396 24.20 -2.88 -3.66
CA PRO A 396 23.15 -2.13 -4.33
C PRO A 396 23.54 -0.67 -4.55
N VAL A 397 22.85 0.01 -5.48
CA VAL A 397 23.03 1.46 -5.72
C VAL A 397 22.27 2.32 -4.71
N LEU A 398 21.20 1.78 -4.13
CA LEU A 398 20.33 2.43 -3.15
C LEU A 398 19.80 1.37 -2.17
N VAL A 399 19.68 1.75 -0.89
CA VAL A 399 18.93 0.98 0.12
C VAL A 399 17.88 1.90 0.74
N THR A 400 16.63 1.45 0.76
CA THR A 400 15.54 2.07 1.48
C THR A 400 15.00 1.09 2.54
N ILE A 401 14.60 1.63 3.68
CA ILE A 401 13.96 0.90 4.76
C ILE A 401 12.70 1.67 5.15
N ALA A 402 11.52 1.08 4.92
CA ALA A 402 10.24 1.59 5.39
C ALA A 402 9.91 1.02 6.77
N LEU A 403 9.55 1.88 7.70
CA LEU A 403 9.21 1.49 9.06
C LEU A 403 7.75 1.03 9.18
N SER A 404 6.87 1.58 8.35
CA SER A 404 5.43 1.29 8.33
C SER A 404 4.78 1.40 9.71
N ARG A 405 5.19 2.42 10.47
CA ARG A 405 4.73 2.67 11.85
C ARG A 405 3.60 3.69 11.89
N LEU A 406 3.70 4.76 11.10
CA LEU A 406 2.70 5.82 11.06
C LEU A 406 1.40 5.40 10.37
N ASP A 407 1.45 4.44 9.45
CA ASP A 407 0.28 3.79 8.85
C ASP A 407 -0.18 2.56 9.67
N GLY A 408 0.65 2.07 10.59
CA GLY A 408 0.29 1.06 11.59
C GLY A 408 0.41 -0.38 11.12
N PHE A 409 1.12 -0.63 10.02
CA PHE A 409 1.34 -1.97 9.48
C PHE A 409 2.43 -2.75 10.22
N LEU A 410 3.46 -2.09 10.77
CA LEU A 410 4.40 -2.73 11.68
C LEU A 410 3.87 -2.64 13.12
N PRO A 411 3.70 -3.76 13.85
CA PRO A 411 3.19 -3.73 15.21
C PRO A 411 4.08 -2.90 16.15
N ASP A 412 3.50 -1.88 16.79
CA ASP A 412 4.22 -0.91 17.63
C ASP A 412 5.06 -1.57 18.74
N ALA A 413 4.56 -2.65 19.32
CA ALA A 413 5.25 -3.39 20.38
C ALA A 413 6.56 -4.05 19.91
N GLN A 414 6.70 -4.30 18.60
CA GLN A 414 7.84 -5.00 17.99
C GLN A 414 8.72 -4.07 17.15
N ALA A 415 8.17 -2.93 16.70
CA ALA A 415 8.78 -2.03 15.74
C ALA A 415 10.23 -1.63 16.07
N SER A 416 10.48 -1.14 17.29
CA SER A 416 11.82 -0.69 17.70
C SER A 416 12.87 -1.81 17.65
N ALA A 417 12.48 -3.02 18.05
CA ALA A 417 13.38 -4.18 18.06
C ALA A 417 13.65 -4.72 16.65
N ILE A 418 12.64 -4.73 15.79
CA ILE A 418 12.75 -5.11 14.38
C ILE A 418 13.66 -4.12 13.65
N HIS A 419 13.35 -2.82 13.71
CA HIS A 419 14.11 -1.77 13.05
C HIS A 419 15.59 -1.81 13.40
N LYS A 420 15.90 -1.91 14.69
CA LYS A 420 17.28 -1.99 15.16
C LYS A 420 18.01 -3.20 14.57
N GLN A 421 17.36 -4.34 14.40
CA GLN A 421 18.01 -5.53 13.85
C GLN A 421 18.18 -5.45 12.33
N VAL A 422 17.17 -4.98 11.60
CA VAL A 422 17.22 -4.74 10.15
C VAL A 422 18.32 -3.75 9.81
N LEU A 423 18.29 -2.56 10.42
CA LEU A 423 19.27 -1.51 10.19
C LEU A 423 20.69 -2.00 10.47
N ASN A 424 20.93 -2.65 11.62
CA ASN A 424 22.24 -3.18 11.94
C ASN A 424 22.68 -4.31 11.00
N GLY A 425 21.75 -5.13 10.52
CA GLY A 425 22.01 -6.16 9.52
C GLY A 425 22.49 -5.56 8.20
N VAL A 426 21.77 -4.56 7.68
CA VAL A 426 22.12 -3.81 6.46
C VAL A 426 23.47 -3.11 6.61
N LYS A 427 23.68 -2.37 7.72
CA LYS A 427 24.93 -1.68 8.01
C LYS A 427 26.13 -2.62 7.99
N ARG A 428 26.03 -3.77 8.68
CA ARG A 428 27.07 -4.82 8.66
C ARG A 428 27.27 -5.38 7.27
N ARG A 429 26.18 -5.68 6.55
CA ARG A 429 26.25 -6.31 5.23
C ARG A 429 26.97 -5.45 4.20
N TYR A 430 26.73 -4.13 4.22
CA TYR A 430 27.30 -3.22 3.23
C TYR A 430 28.42 -2.35 3.77
N ASN A 431 28.88 -2.61 5.01
CA ASN A 431 29.91 -1.86 5.71
C ASN A 431 29.68 -0.34 5.58
N THR A 432 28.51 0.11 6.02
CA THR A 432 28.08 1.50 5.87
C THR A 432 27.52 2.04 7.18
N ASP A 433 27.91 3.26 7.52
CA ASP A 433 27.31 4.08 8.58
C ASP A 433 26.53 5.27 8.00
N ASN A 434 26.39 5.33 6.67
CA ASN A 434 25.69 6.39 5.96
C ASN A 434 24.17 6.17 6.02
N VAL A 435 23.59 6.41 7.20
CA VAL A 435 22.14 6.36 7.44
C VAL A 435 21.57 7.77 7.31
N ILE A 436 20.52 7.91 6.51
CA ILE A 436 19.93 9.19 6.13
C ILE A 436 18.44 9.14 6.44
N ASP A 437 17.96 10.14 7.16
CA ASP A 437 16.52 10.36 7.30
C ASP A 437 15.99 10.97 6.00
N VAL A 438 14.86 10.48 5.48
CA VAL A 438 14.26 11.03 4.25
C VAL A 438 13.98 12.53 4.35
N ALA A 439 13.70 13.05 5.55
CA ALA A 439 13.51 14.47 5.80
C ALA A 439 14.75 15.33 5.47
N ASP A 440 15.94 14.73 5.46
CA ASP A 440 17.19 15.41 5.09
C ASP A 440 17.42 15.42 3.56
N ILE A 441 16.60 14.71 2.79
CA ILE A 441 16.67 14.67 1.33
C ILE A 441 15.86 15.83 0.74
N SER A 442 16.54 16.88 0.31
CA SER A 442 15.88 17.96 -0.43
C SER A 442 15.90 17.72 -1.94
N LEU A 443 14.72 17.67 -2.57
CA LEU A 443 14.58 17.82 -4.01
C LEU A 443 14.41 19.31 -4.34
N PRO A 444 15.44 20.04 -4.86
CA PRO A 444 15.23 21.36 -5.44
C PRO A 444 14.12 21.36 -6.49
N SER A 445 13.41 22.48 -6.52
CA SER A 445 12.13 22.71 -7.19
C SER A 445 12.20 22.85 -8.72
N LYS A 446 13.05 22.08 -9.41
CA LYS A 446 13.14 22.12 -10.87
C LYS A 446 13.11 20.74 -11.50
#